data_AF-A0A420HVZ2-F1
#
_entry.id   AF-A0A420HVZ2-F1
#
_cell.length_a   1.000
_cell.length_b   1.000
_cell.length_c   1.000
_cell.angle_alpha   90.00
_cell.angle_beta   90.00
_cell.angle_gamma   90.00
#
_symmetry.space_group_name_H-M   'P 1'
#
loop_
_entity.id
_entity.type
_entity.pdbx_description
1 polymer ?
#
loop_
_entity_poly.entity_id
_entity_poly.type
_entity_poly.pdbx_seq_one_letter_code
_entity_poly.pdbx_strand_id
1 'polypeptide(L)'
;MSGIDINHPTIQKAIQDAVQRALSQIQLSPSSEAREPETKSFLRQKTPSLAPHAPSPISTDFSSSRDIRDRTRFQEKFADNKSEVDFEAWKMEMKIMIDDHPLEFNSTEKQIRAYFKCTTGRAQKLLLSRMSGSESFKDASEVVQALDEEFFDYNKETRAREGNYNLRMQNSETYRCFRMKFRELAMEGGMSRAYWFNDLCNKITPALRRDIKGEKF
;
A
#
# COMPACT_ATOMS: atom_id res chain seq x y z
N MET A 1 27.14 -19.17 32.23
CA MET A 1 26.78 -17.93 31.50
C MET A 1 25.77 -17.20 32.38
N SER A 2 26.16 -16.09 33.00
CA SER A 2 25.32 -15.35 33.95
C SER A 2 24.41 -14.41 33.17
N GLY A 3 23.09 -14.57 33.29
CA GLY A 3 22.10 -13.70 32.65
C GLY A 3 22.14 -12.30 33.27
N ILE A 4 22.09 -11.26 32.43
CA ILE A 4 21.95 -9.88 32.87
C ILE A 4 20.51 -9.72 33.37
N ASP A 5 20.35 -9.55 34.68
CA ASP A 5 19.05 -9.27 35.29
C ASP A 5 18.63 -7.84 34.97
N ILE A 6 17.66 -7.73 34.06
CA ILE A 6 17.07 -6.47 33.59
C ILE A 6 16.30 -5.73 34.69
N ASN A 7 16.06 -6.37 35.85
CA ASN A 7 15.49 -5.72 37.02
C ASN A 7 16.54 -5.08 37.94
N HIS A 8 17.81 -5.06 37.51
CA HIS A 8 18.85 -4.40 38.29
C HIS A 8 18.54 -2.89 38.42
N PRO A 9 18.53 -2.32 39.64
CA PRO A 9 18.09 -0.95 39.90
C PRO A 9 18.86 0.12 39.10
N THR A 10 20.11 -0.17 38.73
CA THR A 10 20.92 0.68 37.84
C THR A 10 20.35 0.80 36.43
N ILE A 11 19.76 -0.27 35.89
CA ILE A 11 19.18 -0.30 34.55
C ILE A 11 17.87 0.49 34.54
N GLN A 12 17.03 0.33 35.58
CA GLN A 12 15.80 1.10 35.72
C GLN A 12 16.08 2.60 35.83
N LYS A 13 17.09 3.01 36.60
CA LYS A 13 17.50 4.41 36.70
C LYS A 13 17.97 4.99 35.37
N ALA A 14 18.75 4.23 34.60
CA ALA A 14 19.21 4.66 33.29
C ALA A 14 18.06 4.85 32.28
N ILE A 15 17.04 3.98 32.32
CA ILE A 15 15.83 4.12 31.50
C ILE A 15 15.05 5.38 31.89
N GLN A 16 14.88 5.62 33.19
CA GLN A 16 14.12 6.77 33.69
C GLN A 16 14.81 8.10 33.33
N ASP A 17 16.13 8.17 33.43
CA ASP A 17 16.91 9.35 33.02
C ASP A 17 16.83 9.61 31.50
N ALA A 18 16.76 8.56 30.69
CA ALA A 18 16.63 8.67 29.24
C ALA A 18 15.24 9.20 28.83
N VAL A 19 14.18 8.69 29.47
CA VAL A 19 12.79 9.15 29.24
C VAL A 19 12.65 10.62 29.62
N GLN A 20 13.22 11.04 30.76
CA GLN A 20 13.13 12.43 31.20
C GLN A 20 13.87 13.39 30.28
N ARG A 21 15.00 12.95 29.68
CA ARG A 21 15.73 13.73 28.68
C ARG A 21 14.93 13.90 27.38
N ALA A 22 14.22 12.86 26.94
CA ALA A 22 13.40 12.93 25.73
C ALA A 22 12.21 13.88 25.89
N LEU A 23 11.55 13.85 27.06
CA LEU A 23 10.41 14.75 27.34
C LEU A 23 10.81 16.23 27.36
N SER A 24 11.99 16.55 27.90
CA SER A 24 12.52 17.93 27.89
C SER A 24 12.83 18.48 26.50
N GLN A 25 13.12 17.62 25.51
CA GLN A 25 13.39 18.07 24.13
C GLN A 25 12.12 18.38 23.34
N ILE A 26 10.98 17.78 23.70
CA ILE A 26 9.70 17.98 23.00
C ILE A 26 9.09 19.35 23.34
N GLN A 27 9.36 19.90 24.53
CA GLN A 27 8.77 21.17 24.97
C GLN A 27 9.46 22.43 24.41
N LEU A 28 10.56 22.31 23.65
CA LEU A 28 11.36 23.46 23.18
C LEU A 28 11.19 23.81 21.69
N SER A 29 10.20 23.25 20.99
CA SER A 29 9.94 23.63 19.58
C SER A 29 8.84 24.69 19.49
N PRO A 30 9.13 25.94 19.09
CA PRO A 30 8.08 26.93 18.82
C PRO A 30 7.33 26.62 17.51
N SER A 31 6.01 26.77 17.58
CA SER A 31 5.06 26.66 16.49
C SER A 31 5.35 27.68 15.38
N SER A 32 5.50 27.22 14.14
CA SER A 32 5.61 28.07 12.95
C SER A 32 4.24 28.19 12.27
N GLU A 33 3.58 29.32 12.48
CA GLU A 33 2.51 29.87 11.64
C GLU A 33 3.00 30.23 10.21
N ALA A 34 2.03 30.51 9.32
CA ALA A 34 2.09 31.06 7.95
C ALA A 34 2.07 29.99 6.83
N ARG A 35 1.28 30.08 5.75
CA ARG A 35 0.55 31.20 5.11
C ARG A 35 -0.37 30.62 4.01
N GLU A 36 -1.62 31.05 3.92
CA GLU A 36 -2.46 30.90 2.72
C GLU A 36 -2.09 31.96 1.66
N PRO A 37 -2.36 31.71 0.36
CA PRO A 37 -2.59 32.78 -0.60
C PRO A 37 -4.01 32.76 -1.17
N GLU A 38 -4.66 33.91 -1.05
CA GLU A 38 -5.84 34.34 -1.80
C GLU A 38 -5.53 34.47 -3.31
N THR A 39 -6.48 34.12 -4.18
CA THR A 39 -6.53 34.69 -5.54
C THR A 39 -7.95 34.97 -6.01
N LYS A 40 -8.03 36.13 -6.66
CA LYS A 40 -9.21 36.96 -6.94
C LYS A 40 -10.00 36.53 -8.17
N SER A 41 -11.28 36.89 -8.09
CA SER A 41 -12.31 37.03 -9.13
C SER A 41 -11.87 37.71 -10.44
N PHE A 42 -12.43 37.26 -11.57
CA PHE A 42 -12.67 38.11 -12.75
C PHE A 42 -14.01 37.82 -13.45
N LEU A 43 -14.50 38.86 -14.12
CA LEU A 43 -15.86 39.17 -14.59
C LEU A 43 -16.46 38.26 -15.67
N ARG A 44 -17.74 37.92 -15.45
CA ARG A 44 -18.96 38.25 -16.25
C ARG A 44 -18.79 38.66 -17.74
N GLN A 45 -19.50 37.96 -18.63
CA GLN A 45 -20.33 38.59 -19.68
C GLN A 45 -21.50 37.68 -20.12
N LYS A 46 -22.58 38.31 -20.57
CA LYS A 46 -23.96 37.81 -20.67
C LYS A 46 -24.49 38.02 -22.11
N THR A 47 -24.99 36.92 -22.72
CA THR A 47 -26.04 36.65 -23.76
C THR A 47 -26.52 37.74 -24.75
N PRO A 48 -27.04 37.37 -25.97
CA PRO A 48 -28.45 36.94 -26.22
C PRO A 48 -28.62 35.83 -27.30
N SER A 49 -29.45 34.77 -27.10
CA SER A 49 -30.91 34.60 -27.38
C SER A 49 -31.32 34.34 -28.85
N LEU A 50 -31.89 33.15 -29.13
CA LEU A 50 -33.05 32.90 -30.01
C LEU A 50 -33.43 31.38 -29.98
N ALA A 51 -34.68 31.07 -29.62
CA ALA A 51 -35.34 29.76 -29.73
C ALA A 51 -36.27 29.77 -30.98
N PRO A 52 -37.13 28.76 -31.30
CA PRO A 52 -37.32 27.41 -30.74
C PRO A 52 -37.51 26.31 -31.84
N HIS A 53 -37.18 25.04 -31.58
CA HIS A 53 -37.82 23.91 -32.29
C HIS A 53 -37.90 22.67 -31.39
N ALA A 54 -39.12 22.21 -31.15
CA ALA A 54 -39.43 20.93 -30.51
C ALA A 54 -39.17 19.76 -31.47
N PRO A 55 -38.79 18.59 -30.94
CA PRO A 55 -39.71 17.45 -31.05
C PRO A 55 -39.79 16.56 -29.79
N SER A 56 -41.02 16.16 -29.49
CA SER A 56 -41.59 14.95 -28.87
C SER A 56 -40.85 14.12 -27.78
N PRO A 57 -41.62 13.52 -26.84
CA PRO A 57 -41.08 12.83 -25.67
C PRO A 57 -40.57 11.44 -26.05
N ILE A 58 -39.28 11.20 -25.83
CA ILE A 58 -38.71 9.85 -25.83
C ILE A 58 -38.93 9.29 -24.43
N SER A 59 -39.77 8.26 -24.34
CA SER A 59 -39.83 7.35 -23.19
C SER A 59 -38.42 6.91 -22.87
N THR A 60 -37.84 7.47 -21.81
CA THR A 60 -36.58 6.99 -21.28
C THR A 60 -36.93 5.86 -20.34
N ASP A 61 -36.65 4.65 -20.81
CA ASP A 61 -36.58 3.45 -19.99
C ASP A 61 -35.85 3.76 -18.68
N PHE A 62 -36.61 3.74 -17.57
CA PHE A 62 -36.05 3.57 -16.24
C PHE A 62 -35.62 2.11 -16.10
N SER A 63 -34.58 1.72 -16.84
CA SER A 63 -33.89 0.46 -16.60
C SER A 63 -32.39 0.66 -16.64
N SER A 64 -31.79 0.33 -15.50
CA SER A 64 -30.35 0.20 -15.26
C SER A 64 -29.53 1.49 -15.07
N SER A 65 -29.87 2.26 -14.02
CA SER A 65 -28.86 3.06 -13.29
C SER A 65 -28.31 2.30 -12.06
N ARG A 66 -28.81 1.08 -11.78
CA ARG A 66 -28.35 0.26 -10.66
C ARG A 66 -27.12 -0.59 -10.98
N ASP A 67 -26.84 -0.93 -12.25
CA ASP A 67 -25.69 -1.79 -12.58
C ASP A 67 -24.34 -1.05 -12.57
N ILE A 68 -24.32 0.28 -12.62
CA ILE A 68 -23.06 1.05 -12.67
C ILE A 68 -22.48 1.27 -11.25
N ARG A 69 -23.33 1.28 -10.21
CA ARG A 69 -22.87 1.50 -8.82
C ARG A 69 -22.28 0.26 -8.14
N ASP A 70 -22.50 -0.93 -8.69
CA ASP A 70 -21.93 -2.17 -8.12
C ASP A 70 -20.56 -2.52 -8.72
N ARG A 71 -20.25 -2.06 -9.94
CA ARG A 71 -18.93 -2.28 -10.55
C ARG A 71 -17.80 -1.47 -9.93
N THR A 72 -18.11 -0.46 -9.12
CA THR A 72 -17.13 0.45 -8.51
C THR A 72 -16.89 0.20 -7.03
N ARG A 73 -17.64 -0.72 -6.39
CA ARG A 73 -17.56 -0.93 -4.93
C ARG A 73 -16.57 -1.99 -4.48
N PHE A 74 -16.24 -2.94 -5.36
CA PHE A 74 -15.26 -3.99 -5.05
C PHE A 74 -14.07 -3.84 -5.99
N GLN A 75 -12.88 -3.72 -5.38
CA GLN A 75 -11.58 -3.59 -6.05
C GLN A 75 -11.26 -4.77 -6.96
N GLU A 76 -10.10 -4.69 -7.63
CA GLU A 76 -9.59 -5.76 -8.48
C GLU A 76 -9.55 -7.09 -7.73
N LYS A 77 -10.05 -8.15 -8.37
CA LYS A 77 -10.24 -9.43 -7.70
C LYS A 77 -8.93 -10.21 -7.67
N PHE A 78 -8.55 -10.69 -6.51
CA PHE A 78 -7.40 -11.57 -6.39
C PHE A 78 -7.74 -12.99 -6.84
N ALA A 79 -6.97 -13.50 -7.81
CA ALA A 79 -7.13 -14.86 -8.33
C ALA A 79 -6.07 -15.81 -7.79
N ASP A 80 -4.81 -15.38 -7.91
CA ASP A 80 -3.57 -16.05 -7.52
C ASP A 80 -2.36 -15.10 -7.68
N ASN A 81 -1.17 -15.56 -7.26
CA ASN A 81 0.12 -14.85 -7.45
C ASN A 81 0.66 -14.88 -8.89
N LYS A 82 -0.13 -15.29 -9.88
CA LYS A 82 0.25 -15.27 -11.30
C LYS A 82 -0.42 -14.11 -12.05
N SER A 83 -1.42 -13.50 -11.43
CA SER A 83 -2.07 -12.29 -11.93
C SER A 83 -1.22 -11.03 -11.69
N GLU A 84 -1.64 -9.89 -12.25
CA GLU A 84 -0.97 -8.60 -12.03
C GLU A 84 -1.08 -8.11 -10.57
N VAL A 85 -2.03 -8.66 -9.81
CA VAL A 85 -2.32 -8.27 -8.44
C VAL A 85 -1.45 -9.06 -7.47
N ASP A 86 -0.49 -8.38 -6.82
CA ASP A 86 0.29 -8.93 -5.72
C ASP A 86 -0.59 -9.17 -4.48
N PHE A 87 -0.44 -10.35 -3.86
CA PHE A 87 -1.29 -10.74 -2.74
C PHE A 87 -1.16 -9.81 -1.52
N GLU A 88 0.05 -9.35 -1.20
CA GLU A 88 0.25 -8.42 -0.07
C GLU A 88 -0.36 -7.05 -0.36
N ALA A 89 -0.25 -6.57 -1.60
CA ALA A 89 -0.92 -5.34 -2.04
C ALA A 89 -2.44 -5.47 -1.92
N TRP A 90 -3.03 -6.54 -2.46
CA TRP A 90 -4.48 -6.79 -2.37
C TRP A 90 -4.95 -6.94 -0.92
N LYS A 91 -4.19 -7.65 -0.07
CA LYS A 91 -4.50 -7.81 1.35
C LYS A 91 -4.55 -6.47 2.08
N MET A 92 -3.61 -5.57 1.76
CA MET A 92 -3.60 -4.20 2.30
C MET A 92 -4.80 -3.39 1.82
N GLU A 93 -5.13 -3.48 0.52
CA GLU A 93 -6.29 -2.78 -0.04
C GLU A 93 -7.60 -3.26 0.59
N MET A 94 -7.77 -4.57 0.79
CA MET A 94 -8.91 -5.15 1.50
C MET A 94 -9.02 -4.62 2.93
N LYS A 95 -7.88 -4.48 3.63
CA LYS A 95 -7.85 -3.91 4.97
C LYS A 95 -8.33 -2.46 4.96
N ILE A 96 -7.81 -1.64 4.04
CA ILE A 96 -8.23 -0.22 3.89
C ILE A 96 -9.73 -0.15 3.59
N MET A 97 -10.22 -0.96 2.66
CA MET A 97 -11.64 -0.98 2.29
C MET A 97 -12.54 -1.29 3.50
N ILE A 98 -12.17 -2.26 4.33
CA ILE A 98 -12.95 -2.64 5.52
C ILE A 98 -12.90 -1.54 6.59
N ASP A 99 -11.72 -0.97 6.83
CA ASP A 99 -11.49 0.06 7.85
C ASP A 99 -12.19 1.38 7.50
N ASP A 100 -12.22 1.78 6.23
CA ASP A 100 -12.85 3.01 5.75
C ASP A 100 -14.38 2.95 5.76
N HIS A 101 -14.96 1.73 5.80
CA HIS A 101 -16.41 1.51 5.73
C HIS A 101 -16.94 0.70 6.93
N PRO A 102 -16.73 1.17 8.18
CA PRO A 102 -17.05 0.40 9.38
C PRO A 102 -18.55 0.12 9.55
N LEU A 103 -19.43 0.99 9.01
CA LEU A 103 -20.88 0.78 9.02
C LEU A 103 -21.31 -0.33 8.07
N GLU A 104 -20.62 -0.46 6.92
CA GLU A 104 -20.89 -1.52 5.94
C GLU A 104 -20.38 -2.85 6.45
N PHE A 105 -19.14 -2.89 6.95
CA PHE A 105 -18.45 -4.09 7.45
C PHE A 105 -18.55 -4.25 8.97
N ASN A 106 -19.70 -3.90 9.54
CA ASN A 106 -19.97 -3.91 10.98
C ASN A 106 -20.17 -5.30 11.60
N SER A 107 -20.10 -6.37 10.79
CA SER A 107 -20.22 -7.74 11.27
C SER A 107 -19.21 -8.66 10.59
N THR A 108 -18.83 -9.68 11.33
CA THR A 108 -17.91 -10.72 10.89
C THR A 108 -18.35 -11.39 9.59
N GLU A 109 -19.65 -11.72 9.47
CA GLU A 109 -20.20 -12.34 8.27
C GLU A 109 -20.05 -11.44 7.04
N LYS A 110 -20.28 -10.13 7.19
CA LYS A 110 -20.12 -9.18 6.08
C LYS A 110 -18.67 -9.05 5.65
N GLN A 111 -17.73 -9.05 6.59
CA GLN A 111 -16.29 -9.05 6.28
C GLN A 111 -15.89 -10.32 5.53
N ILE A 112 -16.29 -11.51 6.00
CA ILE A 112 -16.04 -12.79 5.31
C ILE A 112 -16.61 -12.76 3.89
N ARG A 113 -17.86 -12.29 3.73
CA ARG A 113 -18.48 -12.14 2.40
C ARG A 113 -17.73 -11.15 1.51
N ALA A 114 -17.13 -10.11 2.07
CA ALA A 114 -16.32 -9.16 1.31
C ALA A 114 -15.08 -9.84 0.71
N TYR A 115 -14.30 -10.57 1.53
CA TYR A 115 -13.17 -11.35 1.04
C TYR A 115 -13.57 -12.36 -0.04
N PHE A 116 -14.70 -13.05 0.14
CA PHE A 116 -15.20 -13.98 -0.87
C PHE A 116 -15.60 -13.29 -2.20
N LYS A 117 -16.16 -12.08 -2.15
CA LYS A 117 -16.54 -11.30 -3.35
C LYS A 117 -15.32 -10.70 -4.08
N CYS A 118 -14.27 -10.37 -3.32
CA CYS A 118 -13.02 -9.81 -3.83
C CYS A 118 -11.99 -10.86 -4.24
N THR A 119 -12.34 -12.14 -4.17
CA THR A 119 -11.52 -13.24 -4.70
C THR A 119 -12.17 -13.86 -5.93
N THR A 120 -11.36 -14.47 -6.78
CA THR A 120 -11.78 -15.27 -7.92
C THR A 120 -10.86 -16.49 -8.08
N GLY A 121 -11.08 -17.33 -9.08
CA GLY A 121 -10.13 -18.37 -9.47
C GLY A 121 -9.76 -19.34 -8.34
N ARG A 122 -8.46 -19.52 -8.10
CA ARG A 122 -7.94 -20.46 -7.08
C ARG A 122 -8.24 -19.97 -5.67
N ALA A 123 -8.03 -18.68 -5.40
CA ALA A 123 -8.32 -18.09 -4.08
C ALA A 123 -9.79 -18.28 -3.69
N GLN A 124 -10.72 -18.01 -4.60
CA GLN A 124 -12.15 -18.19 -4.31
C GLN A 124 -12.54 -19.66 -4.10
N LYS A 125 -11.93 -20.60 -4.86
CA LYS A 125 -12.16 -22.04 -4.67
C LYS A 125 -11.69 -22.50 -3.29
N LEU A 126 -10.52 -22.04 -2.83
CA LEU A 126 -10.02 -22.32 -1.49
C LEU A 126 -11.02 -21.87 -0.43
N LEU A 127 -11.51 -20.63 -0.52
CA LEU A 127 -12.50 -20.10 0.43
C LEU A 127 -13.81 -20.88 0.36
N LEU A 128 -14.31 -21.18 -0.84
CA LEU A 128 -15.56 -21.91 -1.04
C LEU A 128 -15.52 -23.30 -0.41
N SER A 129 -14.42 -24.03 -0.55
CA SER A 129 -14.23 -25.36 0.02
C SER A 129 -14.39 -25.36 1.55
N ARG A 130 -13.88 -24.32 2.21
CA ARG A 130 -13.97 -24.19 3.67
C ARG A 130 -15.34 -23.67 4.11
N MET A 131 -15.90 -22.68 3.41
CA MET A 131 -17.23 -22.14 3.70
C MET A 131 -18.37 -23.14 3.50
N SER A 132 -18.21 -24.10 2.59
CA SER A 132 -19.21 -25.15 2.31
C SER A 132 -19.00 -26.41 3.15
N GLY A 133 -17.90 -26.49 3.90
CA GLY A 133 -17.55 -27.63 4.75
C GLY A 133 -18.13 -27.54 6.16
N SER A 134 -17.74 -28.47 7.02
CA SER A 134 -18.12 -28.50 8.44
C SER A 134 -17.41 -27.43 9.28
N GLU A 135 -16.31 -26.87 8.80
CA GLU A 135 -15.49 -25.87 9.48
C GLU A 135 -15.60 -24.51 8.78
N SER A 136 -16.69 -23.79 9.04
CA SER A 136 -16.83 -22.41 8.58
C SER A 136 -15.83 -21.48 9.27
N PHE A 137 -15.44 -20.42 8.57
CA PHE A 137 -14.61 -19.36 9.13
C PHE A 137 -15.32 -18.70 10.31
N LYS A 138 -14.62 -18.59 11.45
CA LYS A 138 -15.14 -17.89 12.63
C LYS A 138 -15.11 -16.39 12.43
N ASP A 139 -14.06 -15.89 11.77
CA ASP A 139 -13.88 -14.49 11.49
C ASP A 139 -13.09 -14.19 10.22
N ALA A 140 -12.99 -12.88 9.92
CA ALA A 140 -12.21 -12.37 8.79
C ALA A 140 -10.72 -12.67 8.92
N SER A 141 -10.18 -12.79 10.13
CA SER A 141 -8.77 -13.11 10.36
C SER A 141 -8.46 -14.53 9.90
N GLU A 142 -9.35 -15.49 10.17
CA GLU A 142 -9.19 -16.87 9.69
C GLU A 142 -9.25 -16.96 8.15
N VAL A 143 -10.02 -16.09 7.48
CA VAL A 143 -10.05 -16.00 6.02
C VAL A 143 -8.70 -15.53 5.48
N VAL A 144 -8.17 -14.45 6.04
CA VAL A 144 -6.86 -13.91 5.64
C VAL A 144 -5.76 -14.91 5.93
N GLN A 145 -5.80 -15.60 7.08
CA GLN A 145 -4.82 -16.64 7.41
C GLN A 145 -4.83 -17.78 6.40
N ALA A 146 -6.01 -18.27 6.00
CA ALA A 146 -6.10 -19.33 5.00
C ALA A 146 -5.54 -18.89 3.64
N LEU A 147 -5.70 -17.61 3.27
CA LEU A 147 -5.10 -17.06 2.07
C LEU A 147 -3.59 -16.85 2.23
N ASP A 148 -3.11 -16.40 3.39
CA ASP A 148 -1.67 -16.28 3.70
C ASP A 148 -0.98 -17.64 3.58
N GLU A 149 -1.55 -18.70 4.15
CA GLU A 149 -0.98 -20.05 4.09
C GLU A 149 -0.78 -20.55 2.64
N GLU A 150 -1.68 -20.18 1.73
CA GLU A 150 -1.65 -20.62 0.33
C GLU A 150 -0.86 -19.69 -0.60
N PHE A 151 -0.92 -18.38 -0.36
CA PHE A 151 -0.44 -17.34 -1.29
C PHE A 151 0.69 -16.48 -0.73
N PHE A 152 1.09 -16.62 0.53
CA PHE A 152 2.26 -15.90 1.03
C PHE A 152 3.54 -16.41 0.35
N ASP A 153 4.32 -15.49 -0.21
CA ASP A 153 5.59 -15.83 -0.84
C ASP A 153 6.76 -15.70 0.14
N TYR A 154 7.05 -16.80 0.83
CA TYR A 154 8.18 -16.90 1.77
C TYR A 154 9.54 -16.56 1.16
N ASN A 155 9.68 -16.68 -0.16
CA ASN A 155 10.95 -16.43 -0.85
C ASN A 155 11.03 -15.03 -1.46
N LYS A 156 9.99 -14.21 -1.33
CA LYS A 156 9.92 -12.85 -1.91
C LYS A 156 11.14 -12.01 -1.53
N GLU A 157 11.42 -11.91 -0.23
CA GLU A 157 12.57 -11.15 0.27
C GLU A 157 13.91 -11.71 -0.23
N THR A 158 14.10 -13.03 -0.18
CA THR A 158 15.33 -13.68 -0.64
C THR A 158 15.55 -13.46 -2.13
N ARG A 159 14.52 -13.64 -2.97
CA ARG A 159 14.60 -13.36 -4.41
C ARG A 159 14.86 -11.88 -4.69
N ALA A 160 14.30 -10.97 -3.92
CA ALA A 160 14.57 -9.55 -4.06
C ALA A 160 16.04 -9.20 -3.72
N ARG A 161 16.61 -9.81 -2.67
CA ARG A 161 18.04 -9.67 -2.36
C ARG A 161 18.94 -10.22 -3.46
N GLU A 162 18.63 -11.41 -3.98
CA GLU A 162 19.37 -12.01 -5.10
C GLU A 162 19.24 -11.16 -6.37
N GLY A 163 18.04 -10.66 -6.66
CA GLY A 163 17.77 -9.74 -7.75
C GLY A 163 18.58 -8.46 -7.61
N ASN A 164 18.62 -7.86 -6.42
CA ASN A 164 19.44 -6.68 -6.16
C ASN A 164 20.94 -6.99 -6.32
N TYR A 165 21.41 -8.11 -5.76
CA TYR A 165 22.81 -8.53 -5.85
C TYR A 165 23.27 -8.63 -7.32
N ASN A 166 22.43 -9.23 -8.18
CA ASN A 166 22.69 -9.40 -9.61
C ASN A 166 22.41 -8.15 -10.45
N LEU A 167 21.69 -7.17 -9.92
CA LEU A 167 21.30 -5.97 -10.65
C LEU A 167 22.54 -5.19 -11.10
N ARG A 168 22.59 -4.83 -12.40
CA ARG A 168 23.62 -3.97 -12.99
C ARG A 168 22.98 -3.03 -14.00
N MET A 169 23.42 -1.78 -13.98
CA MET A 169 22.92 -0.77 -14.91
C MET A 169 23.37 -1.10 -16.33
N GLN A 170 22.42 -1.25 -17.22
CA GLN A 170 22.67 -1.48 -18.64
C GLN A 170 23.02 -0.17 -19.34
N ASN A 171 23.84 -0.24 -20.39
CA ASN A 171 24.28 0.95 -21.13
C ASN A 171 23.12 1.70 -21.82
N SER A 172 22.02 1.01 -22.11
CA SER A 172 20.84 1.56 -22.79
C SER A 172 19.76 2.09 -21.84
N GLU A 173 19.87 1.86 -20.53
CA GLU A 173 18.84 2.29 -19.59
C GLU A 173 19.15 3.65 -18.96
N THR A 174 18.11 4.42 -18.66
CA THR A 174 18.30 5.69 -17.93
C THR A 174 18.60 5.41 -16.46
N TYR A 175 19.38 6.30 -15.83
CA TYR A 175 19.65 6.20 -14.40
C TYR A 175 18.37 6.20 -13.56
N ARG A 176 17.36 6.99 -13.95
CA ARG A 176 16.07 7.03 -13.25
C ARG A 176 15.39 5.65 -13.22
N CYS A 177 15.32 4.97 -14.36
CA CYS A 177 14.72 3.64 -14.45
C CYS A 177 15.52 2.61 -13.62
N PHE A 178 16.84 2.64 -13.72
CA PHE A 178 17.71 1.78 -12.93
C PHE A 178 17.53 2.00 -11.42
N ARG A 179 17.52 3.26 -10.99
CA ARG A 179 17.36 3.67 -9.59
C ARG A 179 16.03 3.21 -8.98
N MET A 180 14.94 3.26 -9.75
CA MET A 180 13.64 2.74 -9.32
C MET A 180 13.71 1.24 -9.04
N LYS A 181 14.24 0.45 -9.99
CA LYS A 181 14.41 -1.01 -9.82
C LYS A 181 15.31 -1.35 -8.64
N PHE A 182 16.44 -0.63 -8.50
CA PHE A 182 17.35 -0.81 -7.37
C PHE A 182 16.64 -0.58 -6.04
N ARG A 183 15.89 0.51 -5.93
CA ARG A 183 15.16 0.88 -4.72
C ARG A 183 14.09 -0.14 -4.37
N GLU A 184 13.30 -0.57 -5.36
CA GLU A 184 12.26 -1.58 -5.18
C GLU A 184 12.85 -2.88 -4.62
N LEU A 185 13.88 -3.42 -5.27
CA LEU A 185 14.55 -4.65 -4.83
C LEU A 185 15.24 -4.48 -3.46
N ALA A 186 15.81 -3.30 -3.18
CA ALA A 186 16.46 -3.05 -1.89
C ALA A 186 15.45 -2.94 -0.74
N MET A 187 14.29 -2.34 -0.98
CA MET A 187 13.19 -2.28 0.00
C MET A 187 12.59 -3.66 0.25
N GLU A 188 12.25 -4.36 -0.83
CA GLU A 188 11.65 -5.69 -0.77
C GLU A 188 12.60 -6.74 -0.19
N GLY A 189 13.91 -6.61 -0.45
CA GLY A 189 14.95 -7.45 0.12
C GLY A 189 15.38 -7.08 1.56
N GLY A 190 14.75 -6.08 2.19
CA GLY A 190 15.06 -5.68 3.56
C GLY A 190 16.48 -5.12 3.75
N MET A 191 17.09 -4.55 2.70
CA MET A 191 18.47 -4.06 2.75
C MET A 191 18.58 -2.80 3.61
N SER A 192 19.60 -2.72 4.47
CA SER A 192 19.82 -1.52 5.28
C SER A 192 20.19 -0.30 4.43
N ARG A 193 19.46 0.81 4.63
CA ARG A 193 19.67 2.09 3.92
C ARG A 193 21.09 2.63 4.04
N ALA A 194 21.81 2.29 5.10
CA ALA A 194 23.21 2.70 5.30
C ALA A 194 24.14 2.20 4.19
N TYR A 195 23.81 1.08 3.53
CA TYR A 195 24.63 0.50 2.48
C TYR A 195 24.15 0.82 1.06
N TRP A 196 22.96 1.40 0.90
CA TRP A 196 22.34 1.58 -0.41
C TRP A 196 23.18 2.42 -1.36
N PHE A 197 23.77 3.52 -0.89
CA PHE A 197 24.59 4.37 -1.76
C PHE A 197 25.85 3.66 -2.25
N ASN A 198 26.55 2.95 -1.36
CA ASN A 198 27.76 2.20 -1.71
C ASN A 198 27.44 1.09 -2.72
N ASP A 199 26.35 0.35 -2.49
CA ASP A 199 25.92 -0.74 -3.36
C ASP A 199 25.42 -0.22 -4.72
N LEU A 200 24.68 0.89 -4.74
CA LEU A 200 24.28 1.59 -5.97
C LEU A 200 25.51 1.97 -6.81
N CYS A 201 26.51 2.60 -6.19
CA CYS A 201 27.75 3.00 -6.86
C CYS A 201 28.44 1.82 -7.55
N ASN A 202 28.41 0.63 -6.94
CA ASN A 202 29.00 -0.58 -7.51
C ASN A 202 28.22 -1.14 -8.72
N LYS A 203 26.94 -0.78 -8.89
CA LYS A 203 26.07 -1.31 -9.94
C LYS A 203 25.83 -0.36 -11.11
N ILE A 204 26.07 0.94 -10.94
CA ILE A 204 25.96 1.93 -12.02
C ILE A 204 27.19 1.93 -12.94
N THR A 205 27.03 2.52 -14.14
CA THR A 205 28.11 2.62 -15.13
C THR A 205 29.28 3.46 -14.61
N PRO A 206 30.53 3.18 -15.05
CA PRO A 206 31.70 3.92 -14.60
C PRO A 206 31.63 5.43 -14.87
N ALA A 207 31.00 5.83 -15.98
CA ALA A 207 30.82 7.24 -16.31
C ALA A 207 29.98 7.94 -15.23
N LEU A 208 28.82 7.36 -14.89
CA LEU A 208 27.91 7.94 -13.91
C LEU A 208 28.48 7.90 -12.49
N ARG A 209 29.25 6.86 -12.15
CA ARG A 209 29.91 6.73 -10.85
C ARG A 209 30.85 7.89 -10.53
N ARG A 210 31.48 8.49 -11.54
CA ARG A 210 32.35 9.66 -11.34
C ARG A 210 31.58 10.94 -11.03
N ASP A 211 30.35 11.03 -11.51
CA ASP A 211 29.54 12.24 -11.43
C ASP A 211 28.62 12.26 -10.20
N ILE A 212 28.23 11.08 -9.71
CA ILE A 212 27.35 10.95 -8.54
C ILE A 212 28.13 11.23 -7.24
N LYS A 213 27.71 12.25 -6.48
CA LYS A 213 28.37 12.67 -5.22
C LYS A 213 27.62 12.24 -3.96
N GLY A 214 26.41 11.71 -4.13
CA GLY A 214 25.51 11.34 -3.05
C GLY A 214 24.10 11.13 -3.60
N GLU A 215 23.31 10.29 -2.94
CA GLU A 215 21.94 9.99 -3.33
C GLU A 215 21.05 10.02 -2.08
N LYS A 216 19.86 10.63 -2.20
CA LYS A 216 18.86 10.64 -1.14
C LYS A 216 17.80 9.59 -1.48
N PHE A 217 17.56 8.66 -0.56
CA PHE A 217 16.65 7.52 -0.74
C PHE A 217 15.41 7.61 0.14
#